data_AF-A0A317VXX9-F1
#
_entry.id   AF-A0A317VXX9-F1
#
_cell.length_a   1.000
_cell.length_b   1.000
_cell.length_c   1.000
_cell.angle_alpha   90.00
_cell.angle_beta   90.00
_cell.angle_gamma   90.00
#
_symmetry.space_group_name_H-M   'P 1'
#
loop_
_entity.id
_entity.type
_entity.pdbx_description
1 polymer ?
#
loop_
_entity_poly.entity_id
_entity_poly.type
_entity_poly.pdbx_seq_one_letter_code
_entity_poly.pdbx_strand_id
1 'polypeptide(L)'
;MGGIISLIKRCRKEEEPKEEVEQLPIENDASPSLPAQLCGACSQLDLEAMLQHETEEQAIGFLTDYLDADCPFCSLICQSVRIAWGDDWSTSRVCCETNASIRVFIRSQSPLSARIHGRMEHPEPRILLAIDQKPPTFQRNRATLRQLDRGKSRFIIAEIEHLPETVPSSAAANFLPRREVSQRIDVGLIQSWLSECRNHKHPRQLPSLGSESLFHEDHPFRLIDVVDECLVLKSSRCEYAALSYVWGRIPTLLSPGNNEKEIPILLTTRENVSRCSAPRSLSQAQPVSRTTGRIPRTVRDAMEMTRQIGMRYLWVDTLCIIQDDPEDKARIIEQMADVYDNATVTLVAAAGSDADAGLSGISPRTGQPLSPAQITNSTSGTTLNLSLCLPSLCDEIRRATWNTRGWTFQEQSLSQRCLYLTPAELFFNCSEAQWREGYNYSEEARSDGIALEIRTGPPWWNRNLRKDPDPTPYHYLGHGSQGLNSMGYQKAVQDYSRRNLTYQQDILSAYEGIFHRFQQLSNAPELSIRDTQSIPTQFMHLALLWFPGDGCERRLVEESEKFATWSW
;
A
#
# COMPACT_ATOMS: atom_id res chain seq x y z
N MET A 1 18.40 -63.90 -15.99
CA MET A 1 18.69 -62.46 -16.08
C MET A 1 17.36 -61.71 -16.07
N GLY A 2 17.11 -60.94 -15.00
CA GLY A 2 16.04 -59.97 -14.73
C GLY A 2 14.66 -60.14 -15.38
N GLY A 3 13.71 -60.76 -14.66
CA GLY A 3 12.32 -60.96 -15.09
C GLY A 3 11.32 -59.98 -14.49
N ILE A 4 10.60 -59.29 -15.38
CA ILE A 4 9.12 -59.23 -15.53
C ILE A 4 8.24 -59.30 -14.26
N ILE A 5 7.56 -58.17 -14.00
CA ILE A 5 6.11 -57.98 -13.76
C ILE A 5 5.29 -59.23 -13.37
N SER A 6 4.63 -59.21 -12.20
CA SER A 6 3.19 -59.50 -12.08
C SER A 6 2.66 -59.52 -10.63
N LEU A 7 1.37 -59.16 -10.52
CA LEU A 7 0.34 -59.66 -9.58
C LEU A 7 0.35 -59.19 -8.12
N ILE A 8 -0.62 -58.30 -7.78
CA ILE A 8 -1.56 -58.55 -6.68
C ILE A 8 -2.98 -58.14 -7.11
N LYS A 9 -3.94 -59.07 -7.01
CA LYS A 9 -5.37 -58.92 -7.26
C LYS A 9 -6.13 -59.19 -5.96
N ARG A 10 -7.13 -58.33 -5.68
CA ARG A 10 -8.39 -58.56 -4.93
C ARG A 10 -8.37 -58.84 -3.41
N CYS A 11 -8.98 -57.91 -2.67
CA CYS A 11 -10.07 -58.24 -1.74
C CYS A 11 -11.24 -57.25 -1.92
N ARG A 12 -12.46 -57.76 -1.70
CA ARG A 12 -13.77 -57.19 -2.04
C ARG A 12 -14.32 -56.25 -0.96
N LYS A 13 -15.19 -55.34 -1.42
CA LYS A 13 -16.36 -54.71 -0.78
C LYS A 13 -16.67 -55.08 0.67
N GLU A 14 -16.75 -54.05 1.52
CA GLU A 14 -17.87 -53.82 2.44
C GLU A 14 -18.28 -52.34 2.31
N GLU A 15 -19.59 -52.11 2.15
CA GLU A 15 -20.26 -50.81 2.10
C GLU A 15 -20.84 -50.50 3.50
N GLU A 16 -21.01 -49.19 3.77
CA GLU A 16 -21.81 -48.51 4.82
C GLU A 16 -21.08 -47.96 6.06
N PRO A 17 -21.57 -46.87 6.70
CA PRO A 17 -22.61 -45.91 6.29
C PRO A 17 -22.13 -44.44 6.25
N LYS A 18 -22.98 -43.59 5.67
CA LYS A 18 -22.91 -42.12 5.76
C LYS A 18 -23.30 -41.70 7.18
N GLU A 19 -22.40 -41.06 7.92
CA GLU A 19 -22.78 -40.29 9.10
C GLU A 19 -23.08 -38.85 8.67
N GLU A 20 -24.34 -38.48 8.87
CA GLU A 20 -24.83 -37.10 8.89
C GLU A 20 -24.13 -36.37 10.04
N VAL A 21 -23.33 -35.35 9.72
CA VAL A 21 -22.84 -34.43 10.75
C VAL A 21 -23.98 -33.43 11.02
N GLU A 22 -24.74 -33.69 12.07
CA GLU A 22 -25.66 -32.73 12.69
C GLU A 22 -24.94 -31.39 12.92
N GLN A 23 -25.50 -30.32 12.36
CA GLN A 23 -25.14 -28.96 12.72
C GLN A 23 -25.63 -28.70 14.16
N LEU A 24 -24.72 -28.84 15.12
CA LEU A 24 -24.92 -28.30 16.46
C LEU A 24 -24.95 -26.76 16.37
N PRO A 25 -25.92 -26.08 17.01
CA PRO A 25 -25.97 -24.63 17.02
C PRO A 25 -24.76 -24.08 17.77
N ILE A 26 -24.03 -23.16 17.12
CA ILE A 26 -22.98 -22.37 17.76
C ILE A 26 -23.69 -21.40 18.71
N GLU A 27 -23.82 -21.79 19.96
CA GLU A 27 -24.19 -20.87 21.04
C GLU A 27 -23.03 -19.89 21.24
N ASN A 28 -23.30 -18.61 20.93
CA ASN A 28 -22.46 -17.48 21.31
C ASN A 28 -22.52 -17.31 22.82
N ASP A 29 -21.73 -18.08 23.57
CA ASP A 29 -21.41 -17.75 24.95
C ASP A 29 -20.21 -16.80 24.97
N ALA A 30 -20.52 -15.50 24.89
CA ALA A 30 -19.60 -14.44 25.29
C ALA A 30 -19.50 -14.43 26.82
N SER A 31 -18.76 -15.40 27.38
CA SER A 31 -18.29 -15.34 28.75
C SER A 31 -17.24 -14.21 28.88
N PRO A 32 -17.32 -13.33 29.91
CA PRO A 32 -16.32 -12.28 30.11
C PRO A 32 -14.97 -12.92 30.45
N SER A 33 -14.02 -12.86 29.51
CA SER A 33 -12.66 -13.31 29.72
C SER A 33 -12.04 -12.56 30.90
N LEU A 34 -11.47 -13.31 31.87
CA LEU A 34 -10.63 -12.75 32.94
C LEU A 34 -9.54 -11.86 32.32
N PRO A 35 -9.17 -10.72 32.95
CA PRO A 35 -8.13 -9.85 32.42
C PRO A 35 -6.82 -10.64 32.29
N ALA A 36 -6.30 -10.71 31.06
CA ALA A 36 -5.10 -11.47 30.75
C ALA A 36 -3.91 -10.96 31.59
N GLN A 37 -3.31 -11.84 32.38
CA GLN A 37 -2.22 -11.48 33.28
C GLN A 37 -0.86 -11.58 32.58
N LEU A 38 0.07 -10.69 32.96
CA LEU A 38 1.46 -10.79 32.50
C LEU A 38 2.12 -12.06 33.06
N CYS A 39 2.93 -12.73 32.24
CA CYS A 39 3.77 -13.83 32.71
C CYS A 39 4.87 -13.34 33.67
N GLY A 40 5.56 -14.27 34.34
CA GLY A 40 6.61 -13.95 35.30
C GLY A 40 7.68 -12.99 34.77
N ALA A 41 8.14 -13.17 33.52
CA ALA A 41 9.13 -12.30 32.89
C ALA A 41 8.58 -10.90 32.56
N CYS A 42 7.38 -10.82 31.95
CA CYS A 42 6.76 -9.54 31.59
C CYS A 42 6.32 -8.73 32.82
N SER A 43 5.95 -9.38 33.92
CA SER A 43 5.54 -8.72 35.17
C SER A 43 6.66 -7.92 35.85
N GLN A 44 7.93 -8.16 35.48
CA GLN A 44 9.08 -7.40 35.98
C GLN A 44 9.27 -6.07 35.24
N LEU A 45 8.55 -5.83 34.15
CA LEU A 45 8.65 -4.62 33.35
C LEU A 45 7.66 -3.58 33.85
N ASP A 46 8.16 -2.41 34.24
CA ASP A 46 7.31 -1.26 34.58
C ASP A 46 6.85 -0.53 33.32
N LEU A 47 5.93 -1.15 32.59
CA LEU A 47 5.40 -0.63 31.33
C LEU A 47 4.70 0.73 31.51
N GLU A 48 4.06 0.95 32.66
CA GLU A 48 3.38 2.20 32.99
C GLU A 48 4.39 3.35 33.14
N ALA A 49 5.47 3.15 33.91
CA ALA A 49 6.53 4.16 34.02
C ALA A 49 7.23 4.40 32.69
N MET A 50 7.44 3.35 31.88
CA MET A 50 8.04 3.48 30.55
C MET A 50 7.17 4.30 29.58
N LEU A 51 5.86 4.37 29.77
CA LEU A 51 4.98 5.19 28.93
C LEU A 51 4.88 6.64 29.42
N GLN A 52 5.25 6.91 30.67
CA GLN A 52 5.24 8.25 31.25
C GLN A 52 6.60 8.94 31.18
N HIS A 53 7.68 8.15 31.18
CA HIS A 53 9.05 8.66 31.26
C HIS A 53 9.98 7.94 30.26
N GLU A 54 10.90 8.70 29.67
CA GLU A 54 11.98 8.11 28.86
C GLU A 54 12.91 7.28 29.76
N THR A 55 13.36 6.14 29.25
CA THR A 55 14.25 5.24 29.98
C THR A 55 15.46 4.89 29.14
N GLU A 56 16.58 4.62 29.80
CA GLU A 56 17.74 4.06 29.12
C GLU A 56 17.43 2.65 28.58
N GLU A 57 18.24 2.22 27.61
CA GLU A 57 18.16 0.88 27.05
C GLU A 57 18.66 -0.15 28.06
N GLN A 58 17.83 -1.14 28.33
CA GLN A 58 18.15 -2.27 29.21
C GLN A 58 17.93 -3.60 28.50
N ALA A 59 18.78 -4.58 28.82
CA ALA A 59 18.57 -5.97 28.42
C ALA A 59 17.59 -6.61 29.40
N ILE A 60 16.50 -7.19 28.90
CA ILE A 60 15.42 -7.71 29.74
C ILE A 60 15.43 -9.25 29.86
N GLY A 61 16.17 -9.92 28.99
CA GLY A 61 16.29 -11.38 29.00
C GLY A 61 16.58 -11.93 27.61
N PHE A 62 16.27 -13.20 27.42
CA PHE A 62 16.31 -13.86 26.13
C PHE A 62 14.92 -13.93 25.52
N LEU A 63 14.85 -14.00 24.19
CA LEU A 63 13.59 -14.08 23.46
C LEU A 63 12.75 -15.29 23.87
N THR A 64 13.39 -16.38 24.32
CA THR A 64 12.74 -17.58 24.87
C THR A 64 11.96 -17.33 26.16
N ASP A 65 12.29 -16.27 26.90
CA ASP A 65 11.64 -15.91 28.16
C ASP A 65 10.27 -15.22 27.91
N TYR A 66 10.00 -14.84 26.65
CA TYR A 66 8.83 -14.05 26.22
C TYR A 66 7.94 -14.80 25.22
N LEU A 67 7.69 -16.09 25.48
CA LEU A 67 6.93 -16.99 24.59
C LEU A 67 5.57 -17.45 25.15
N ASP A 68 5.13 -16.88 26.26
CA ASP A 68 3.86 -17.25 26.90
C ASP A 68 2.67 -16.80 26.02
N ALA A 69 1.84 -17.76 25.59
CA ALA A 69 0.71 -17.53 24.70
C ALA A 69 -0.45 -16.77 25.37
N ASP A 70 -0.58 -16.89 26.69
CA ASP A 70 -1.64 -16.24 27.47
C ASP A 70 -1.21 -14.84 27.95
N CYS A 71 0.06 -14.47 27.76
CA CYS A 71 0.61 -13.19 28.15
C CYS A 71 0.43 -12.13 27.04
N PRO A 72 -0.33 -11.04 27.26
CA PRO A 72 -0.60 -10.02 26.25
C PRO A 72 0.66 -9.30 25.75
N PHE A 73 1.64 -9.07 26.62
CA PHE A 73 2.91 -8.45 26.21
C PHE A 73 3.83 -9.41 25.44
N CYS A 74 3.82 -10.71 25.78
CA CYS A 74 4.53 -11.73 24.97
C CYS A 74 3.94 -11.81 23.56
N SER A 75 2.62 -11.63 23.42
CA SER A 75 1.97 -11.55 22.10
C SER A 75 2.52 -10.37 21.27
N LEU A 76 2.67 -9.19 21.87
CA LEU A 76 3.30 -8.03 21.21
C LEU A 76 4.76 -8.30 20.82
N ILE A 77 5.56 -8.94 21.68
CA ILE A 77 6.95 -9.32 21.37
C ILE A 77 6.97 -10.31 20.19
N CYS A 78 6.13 -11.35 20.22
CA CYS A 78 6.05 -12.34 19.17
C CYS A 78 5.63 -11.73 17.83
N GLN A 79 4.66 -10.81 17.84
CA GLN A 79 4.23 -10.09 16.65
C GLN A 79 5.33 -9.16 16.13
N SER A 80 6.10 -8.50 17.01
CA SER A 80 7.27 -7.70 16.64
C SER A 80 8.33 -8.51 15.90
N VAL A 81 8.58 -9.74 16.35
CA VAL A 81 9.52 -10.66 15.69
C VAL A 81 9.01 -11.07 14.31
N ARG A 82 7.72 -11.43 14.19
CA ARG A 82 7.09 -11.75 12.90
C ARG A 82 7.21 -10.59 11.91
N ILE A 83 6.93 -9.36 12.33
CA ILE A 83 7.06 -8.17 11.47
C ILE A 83 8.51 -7.96 11.01
N ALA A 84 9.48 -8.19 11.90
CA ALA A 84 10.89 -7.99 11.59
C ALA A 84 11.52 -9.12 10.76
N TRP A 85 11.07 -10.37 10.91
CA TRP A 85 11.64 -11.56 10.25
C TRP A 85 10.82 -12.07 9.06
N GLY A 86 9.53 -11.75 9.01
CA GLY A 86 8.55 -12.23 8.04
C GLY A 86 7.51 -13.17 8.68
N ASP A 87 6.33 -13.28 8.06
CA ASP A 87 5.20 -14.04 8.59
C ASP A 87 5.48 -15.55 8.75
N ASP A 88 6.41 -16.10 7.96
CA ASP A 88 6.86 -17.49 8.05
C ASP A 88 7.72 -17.78 9.29
N TRP A 89 8.11 -16.74 10.05
CA TRP A 89 8.99 -16.85 11.21
C TRP A 89 8.21 -16.69 12.52
N SER A 90 7.86 -17.82 13.14
CA SER A 90 7.44 -17.80 14.54
C SER A 90 8.63 -17.51 15.45
N THR A 91 8.39 -16.88 16.59
CA THR A 91 9.41 -16.63 17.61
C THR A 91 10.14 -17.92 18.01
N SER A 92 9.40 -19.03 18.13
CA SER A 92 9.96 -20.36 18.38
C SER A 92 10.87 -20.83 17.24
N ARG A 93 10.48 -20.63 15.97
CA ARG A 93 11.30 -20.99 14.81
C ARG A 93 12.59 -20.17 14.78
N VAL A 94 12.50 -18.86 15.05
CA VAL A 94 13.67 -17.99 15.17
C VAL A 94 14.61 -18.56 16.24
N CYS A 95 14.11 -18.81 17.46
CA CYS A 95 14.90 -19.37 18.55
C CYS A 95 15.52 -20.74 18.25
N CYS A 96 14.86 -21.60 17.47
CA CYS A 96 15.38 -22.92 17.12
C CYS A 96 16.41 -22.88 15.98
N GLU A 97 16.23 -22.04 14.97
CA GLU A 97 17.09 -22.04 13.77
C GLU A 97 18.30 -21.10 13.91
N THR A 98 18.19 -20.03 14.71
CA THR A 98 19.37 -19.28 15.12
C THR A 98 20.02 -20.04 16.26
N ASN A 99 21.13 -20.74 16.01
CA ASN A 99 21.95 -21.47 16.99
C ASN A 99 22.52 -20.58 18.15
N ALA A 100 21.99 -19.39 18.40
CA ALA A 100 22.39 -18.43 19.40
C ALA A 100 21.16 -17.92 20.18
N SER A 101 21.28 -17.80 21.50
CA SER A 101 20.26 -17.19 22.35
C SER A 101 20.13 -15.70 22.04
N ILE A 102 18.99 -15.31 21.47
CA ILE A 102 18.71 -13.91 21.10
C ILE A 102 18.34 -13.12 22.34
N ARG A 103 19.07 -12.03 22.62
CA ARG A 103 18.79 -11.14 23.75
C ARG A 103 17.80 -10.05 23.33
N VAL A 104 16.84 -9.76 24.19
CA VAL A 104 15.83 -8.71 24.00
C VAL A 104 16.23 -7.47 24.80
N PHE A 105 16.05 -6.32 24.18
CA PHE A 105 16.32 -5.00 24.75
C PHE A 105 15.06 -4.15 24.67
N ILE A 106 14.83 -3.37 25.72
CA ILE A 106 13.72 -2.42 25.80
C ILE A 106 14.27 -1.05 26.19
N ARG A 107 13.66 0.00 25.65
CA ARG A 107 13.92 1.40 26.03
C ARG A 107 12.64 2.18 25.85
N SER A 108 12.48 3.26 26.61
CA SER A 108 11.44 4.24 26.34
C SER A 108 12.04 5.51 25.78
N GLN A 109 11.53 5.99 24.64
CA GLN A 109 11.94 7.25 24.06
C GLN A 109 10.79 7.93 23.34
N SER A 110 10.72 9.25 23.44
CA SER A 110 9.71 10.03 22.75
C SER A 110 10.02 10.13 21.25
N PRO A 111 8.98 10.03 20.41
CA PRO A 111 9.13 9.98 18.97
C PRO A 111 9.47 11.34 18.33
N LEU A 112 9.14 12.44 19.00
CA LEU A 112 9.28 13.81 18.50
C LEU A 112 9.81 14.71 19.62
N SER A 113 10.80 15.53 19.26
CA SER A 113 11.20 16.70 20.04
C SER A 113 10.47 17.91 19.48
N ALA A 114 9.36 18.31 20.10
CA ALA A 114 8.63 19.51 19.70
C ALA A 114 9.28 20.73 20.36
N ARG A 115 9.49 21.83 19.62
CA ARG A 115 10.03 23.07 20.20
C ARG A 115 8.87 23.99 20.56
N ILE A 116 8.41 23.92 21.80
CA ILE A 116 7.28 24.71 22.32
C ILE A 116 7.85 25.85 23.18
N HIS A 117 7.54 27.10 22.83
CA HIS A 117 8.03 28.31 23.53
C HIS A 117 9.55 28.36 23.75
N GLY A 118 10.34 27.79 22.82
CA GLY A 118 11.79 27.75 22.91
C GLY A 118 12.36 26.62 23.79
N ARG A 119 11.51 25.82 24.44
CA ARG A 119 11.87 24.58 25.14
C ARG A 119 11.57 23.36 24.27
N MET A 120 12.38 22.33 24.42
CA MET A 120 12.16 21.04 23.75
C MET A 120 11.24 20.21 24.65
N GLU A 121 10.03 19.94 24.17
CA GLU A 121 9.05 19.10 24.85
C GLU A 121 8.94 17.75 24.14
N HIS A 122 8.80 16.71 24.96
CA HIS A 122 8.77 15.31 24.58
C HIS A 122 7.41 14.76 25.03
N PRO A 123 6.34 14.95 24.24
CA PRO A 123 4.98 14.93 24.78
C PRO A 123 4.59 13.57 25.36
N GLU A 124 4.98 12.45 24.75
CA GLU A 124 4.74 11.10 25.29
C GLU A 124 5.82 10.09 24.84
N PRO A 125 6.49 9.40 25.77
CA PRO A 125 7.43 8.32 25.47
C PRO A 125 6.76 7.07 24.86
N ARG A 126 7.47 6.38 23.97
CA ARG A 126 7.06 5.11 23.38
C ARG A 126 8.07 4.02 23.72
N ILE A 127 7.59 2.79 23.81
CA ILE A 127 8.43 1.62 24.11
C ILE A 127 9.05 1.12 22.80
N LEU A 128 10.38 1.04 22.74
CA LEU A 128 11.09 0.45 21.61
C LEU A 128 11.65 -0.91 22.01
N LEU A 129 11.41 -1.92 21.17
CA LEU A 129 11.94 -3.26 21.32
C LEU A 129 13.06 -3.49 20.30
N ALA A 130 14.18 -4.05 20.78
CA ALA A 130 15.30 -4.43 19.93
C ALA A 130 15.85 -5.82 20.29
N ILE A 131 16.53 -6.44 19.33
CA ILE A 131 17.24 -7.71 19.51
C ILE A 131 18.70 -7.58 19.06
N ASP A 132 19.57 -8.45 19.56
CA ASP A 132 20.99 -8.50 19.14
C ASP A 132 21.25 -9.37 17.90
N GLN A 133 20.23 -10.06 17.40
CA GLN A 133 20.32 -10.85 16.17
C GLN A 133 19.72 -10.08 14.99
N LYS A 134 20.48 -9.98 13.89
CA LYS A 134 20.03 -9.31 12.67
C LYS A 134 18.90 -10.11 12.00
N PRO A 135 17.70 -9.53 11.78
CA PRO A 135 16.68 -10.18 10.99
C PRO A 135 17.12 -10.40 9.53
N PRO A 136 16.67 -11.48 8.85
CA PRO A 136 17.08 -11.80 7.48
C PRO A 136 16.73 -10.70 6.48
N THR A 137 15.54 -10.13 6.62
CA THR A 137 14.98 -9.07 5.78
C THR A 137 15.33 -7.67 6.29
N PHE A 138 16.20 -7.55 7.30
CA PHE A 138 16.58 -6.26 7.87
C PHE A 138 17.37 -5.42 6.88
N GLN A 139 16.66 -4.51 6.22
CA GLN A 139 17.26 -3.41 5.50
C GLN A 139 17.69 -2.36 6.54
N ARG A 140 19.00 -2.09 6.64
CA ARG A 140 19.53 -1.05 7.53
C ARG A 140 18.80 0.27 7.26
N ASN A 141 17.96 0.72 8.19
CA ASN A 141 17.40 2.05 8.09
C ASN A 141 18.54 3.08 8.20
N ARG A 142 18.78 3.75 7.08
CA ARG A 142 19.84 4.74 6.90
C ARG A 142 19.46 5.97 7.73
N ALA A 143 20.40 6.48 8.53
CA ALA A 143 20.47 7.81 9.16
C ALA A 143 19.84 8.09 10.54
N THR A 144 18.55 7.86 10.81
CA THR A 144 17.91 8.54 11.97
C THR A 144 18.16 7.89 13.34
N LEU A 145 18.65 6.64 13.39
CA LEU A 145 19.07 5.96 14.64
C LEU A 145 20.56 5.60 14.64
N ARG A 146 21.38 6.42 13.95
CA ARG A 146 22.84 6.26 13.88
C ARG A 146 23.54 6.20 15.25
N GLN A 147 22.91 6.67 16.34
CA GLN A 147 23.50 6.65 17.68
C GLN A 147 23.34 5.30 18.41
N LEU A 148 22.36 4.45 18.06
CA LEU A 148 22.15 3.14 18.71
C LEU A 148 22.71 1.99 17.88
N ASP A 149 22.50 2.08 16.56
CA ASP A 149 22.72 0.97 15.63
C ASP A 149 24.21 0.81 15.24
N ARG A 150 25.00 1.89 15.30
CA ARG A 150 26.41 1.86 14.90
C ARG A 150 27.39 1.40 15.98
N GLY A 151 26.99 1.45 17.25
CA GLY A 151 27.87 1.12 18.39
C GLY A 151 27.61 -0.23 19.04
N LYS A 152 26.36 -0.74 19.02
CA LYS A 152 25.94 -1.85 19.88
C LYS A 152 25.47 -3.13 19.18
N SER A 153 25.39 -3.18 17.84
CA SER A 153 24.80 -4.31 17.10
C SER A 153 23.42 -4.69 17.64
N ARG A 154 22.47 -3.74 17.58
CA ARG A 154 21.09 -3.87 18.08
C ARG A 154 20.10 -3.50 16.98
N PHE A 155 19.15 -4.38 16.72
CA PHE A 155 18.15 -4.23 15.66
C PHE A 155 16.80 -3.95 16.28
N ILE A 156 16.29 -2.74 16.11
CA ILE A 156 14.94 -2.38 16.56
C ILE A 156 13.93 -3.12 15.70
N ILE A 157 13.03 -3.85 16.34
CA ILE A 157 12.01 -4.70 15.70
C ILE A 157 10.60 -4.16 15.88
N ALA A 158 10.36 -3.28 16.87
CA ALA A 158 9.06 -2.66 17.07
C ALA A 158 9.12 -1.36 17.88
N GLU A 159 8.07 -0.56 17.69
CA GLU A 159 7.65 0.53 18.57
C GLU A 159 6.24 0.18 19.08
N ILE A 160 6.06 0.23 20.40
CA ILE A 160 4.80 0.00 21.10
C ILE A 160 4.33 1.35 21.64
N GLU A 161 3.09 1.69 21.34
CA GLU A 161 2.43 2.90 21.80
C GLU A 161 1.25 2.54 22.71
N HIS A 162 0.95 3.45 23.65
CA HIS A 162 -0.24 3.37 24.49
C HIS A 162 -1.43 4.04 23.82
N LEU A 163 -2.59 3.41 23.95
CA LEU A 163 -3.85 3.84 23.34
C LEU A 163 -4.81 4.29 24.44
N PRO A 164 -4.92 5.60 24.70
CA PRO A 164 -5.86 6.06 25.72
C PRO A 164 -7.31 5.79 25.28
N GLU A 165 -8.15 5.28 26.20
CA GLU A 165 -9.58 5.02 25.93
C GLU A 165 -10.38 6.31 25.70
N THR A 166 -9.88 7.43 26.25
CA THR A 166 -10.46 8.76 26.12
C THR A 166 -9.37 9.78 25.82
N VAL A 167 -9.63 10.71 24.89
CA VAL A 167 -8.72 11.85 24.65
C VAL A 167 -8.63 12.68 25.93
N PRO A 168 -7.43 12.92 26.51
CA PRO A 168 -7.30 13.70 27.73
C PRO A 168 -7.87 15.11 27.55
N SER A 169 -8.76 15.53 28.46
CA SER A 169 -9.41 16.86 28.40
C SER A 169 -8.47 18.05 28.63
N SER A 170 -7.23 17.81 29.07
CA SER A 170 -6.26 18.86 29.36
C SER A 170 -4.92 18.56 28.70
N ALA A 171 -4.49 19.52 27.87
CA ALA A 171 -3.22 19.64 27.15
C ALA A 171 -3.11 18.84 25.84
N ALA A 172 -3.12 19.59 24.73
CA ALA A 172 -2.41 19.33 23.47
C ALA A 172 -2.16 17.84 23.15
N ALA A 173 -3.22 17.04 23.04
CA ALA A 173 -3.10 15.66 22.59
C ALA A 173 -2.69 15.69 21.11
N ASN A 174 -1.39 15.64 20.81
CA ASN A 174 -0.85 15.56 19.46
C ASN A 174 -1.09 14.18 18.80
N PHE A 175 -1.88 13.32 19.43
CA PHE A 175 -2.13 11.95 19.00
C PHE A 175 -3.63 11.73 18.83
N LEU A 176 -4.01 11.18 17.68
CA LEU A 176 -5.36 10.73 17.45
C LEU A 176 -5.60 9.38 18.13
N PRO A 177 -6.81 9.12 18.66
CA PRO A 177 -7.14 7.81 19.20
C PRO A 177 -6.98 6.76 18.10
N ARG A 178 -6.29 5.67 18.42
CA ARG A 178 -6.18 4.54 17.49
C ARG A 178 -7.48 3.77 17.49
N ARG A 179 -7.80 3.17 16.36
CA ARG A 179 -8.94 2.27 16.21
C ARG A 179 -8.46 0.91 15.76
N GLU A 180 -9.28 -0.10 16.04
CA GLU A 180 -9.06 -1.46 15.54
C GLU A 180 -9.01 -1.45 14.00
N VAL A 181 -8.06 -2.20 13.44
CA VAL A 181 -7.99 -2.48 12.01
C VAL A 181 -8.41 -3.93 11.84
N SER A 182 -9.63 -4.16 11.38
CA SER A 182 -10.20 -5.51 11.27
C SER A 182 -9.67 -6.26 10.03
N GLN A 183 -10.13 -7.48 9.78
CA GLN A 183 -9.81 -8.19 8.52
C GLN A 183 -10.51 -7.62 7.29
N ARG A 184 -11.61 -6.87 7.49
CA ARG A 184 -12.37 -6.20 6.43
C ARG A 184 -12.25 -4.69 6.55
N ILE A 185 -12.33 -3.98 5.44
CA ILE A 185 -12.30 -2.52 5.44
C ILE A 185 -13.63 -1.98 5.97
N ASP A 186 -13.54 -0.94 6.79
CA ASP A 186 -14.67 -0.09 7.12
C ASP A 186 -14.95 0.88 5.96
N VAL A 187 -15.98 0.59 5.17
CA VAL A 187 -16.40 1.39 4.02
C VAL A 187 -16.88 2.78 4.45
N GLY A 188 -17.50 2.89 5.64
CA GLY A 188 -18.00 4.16 6.17
C GLY A 188 -16.87 5.15 6.40
N LEU A 189 -15.70 4.66 6.83
CA LEU A 189 -14.49 5.46 7.00
C LEU A 189 -13.99 6.05 5.66
N ILE A 190 -14.06 5.29 4.58
CA ILE A 190 -13.66 5.78 3.26
C ILE A 190 -14.61 6.86 2.76
N GLN A 191 -15.91 6.64 2.94
CA GLN A 191 -16.92 7.61 2.57
C GLN A 191 -16.75 8.92 3.36
N SER A 192 -16.41 8.85 4.65
CA SER A 192 -16.14 10.04 5.46
C SER A 192 -14.89 10.78 4.98
N TRP A 193 -13.79 10.08 4.71
CA TRP A 193 -12.57 10.67 4.13
C TRP A 193 -12.82 11.33 2.78
N LEU A 194 -13.54 10.66 1.87
CA LEU A 194 -13.89 11.25 0.57
C LEU A 194 -14.75 12.50 0.72
N SER A 195 -15.67 12.52 1.70
CA SER A 195 -16.49 13.69 2.02
C SER A 195 -15.64 14.83 2.60
N GLU A 196 -14.80 14.55 3.61
CA GLU A 196 -13.89 15.53 4.21
C GLU A 196 -12.91 16.12 3.18
N CYS A 197 -12.44 15.29 2.24
CA CYS A 197 -11.55 15.74 1.19
C CYS A 197 -12.19 16.79 0.27
N ARG A 198 -13.52 16.74 0.08
CA ARG A 198 -14.25 17.76 -0.68
C ARG A 198 -14.26 19.13 0.00
N ASN A 199 -13.96 19.20 1.30
CA ASN A 199 -13.97 20.44 2.08
C ASN A 199 -12.67 21.26 1.98
N HIS A 200 -11.56 20.65 1.54
CA HIS A 200 -10.32 21.38 1.27
C HIS A 200 -10.09 21.57 -0.22
N LYS A 201 -9.31 22.59 -0.59
CA LYS A 201 -9.00 22.88 -1.98
C LYS A 201 -7.77 22.07 -2.39
N HIS A 202 -7.86 21.42 -3.54
CA HIS A 202 -6.66 20.91 -4.21
C HIS A 202 -6.02 22.01 -5.06
N PRO A 203 -4.71 21.95 -5.33
CA PRO A 203 -4.03 22.84 -6.26
C PRO A 203 -4.84 23.07 -7.54
N ARG A 204 -5.01 24.33 -7.94
CA ARG A 204 -5.73 24.70 -9.17
C ARG A 204 -4.98 24.09 -10.36
N GLN A 205 -5.62 23.12 -11.00
CA GLN A 205 -5.07 22.34 -12.10
C GLN A 205 -4.91 23.21 -13.34
N LEU A 206 -3.74 23.20 -13.97
CA LEU A 206 -3.63 23.52 -15.39
C LEU A 206 -4.15 22.30 -16.16
N PRO A 207 -5.04 22.44 -17.15
CA PRO A 207 -5.42 21.32 -18.02
C PRO A 207 -4.16 20.74 -18.67
N SER A 208 -4.02 19.41 -18.79
CA SER A 208 -2.98 18.75 -19.60
C SER A 208 -2.96 19.29 -21.05
N LEU A 209 -1.78 19.33 -21.67
CA LEU A 209 -1.62 19.73 -23.07
C LEU A 209 -2.16 18.52 -23.85
N GLY A 210 -3.23 18.71 -24.62
CA GLY A 210 -3.96 17.60 -25.22
C GLY A 210 -5.22 17.15 -24.46
N SER A 211 -5.71 17.96 -23.50
CA SER A 211 -7.03 17.80 -22.84
C SER A 211 -8.21 18.03 -23.80
N GLU A 212 -8.21 17.39 -24.96
CA GLU A 212 -9.47 17.02 -25.59
C GLU A 212 -10.20 16.18 -24.56
N SER A 213 -11.30 16.72 -24.01
CA SER A 213 -12.08 16.13 -22.94
C SER A 213 -12.12 14.61 -23.09
N LEU A 214 -11.54 13.89 -22.12
CA LEU A 214 -11.57 12.42 -22.02
C LEU A 214 -12.94 11.83 -22.41
N PHE A 215 -13.99 12.60 -22.13
CA PHE A 215 -15.35 12.41 -22.58
C PHE A 215 -15.61 13.20 -23.88
N HIS A 216 -15.59 12.53 -25.02
CA HIS A 216 -15.90 13.10 -26.34
C HIS A 216 -17.00 12.27 -27.05
N GLU A 217 -17.75 12.88 -27.98
CA GLU A 217 -18.77 12.16 -28.76
C GLU A 217 -18.14 11.19 -29.76
N ASP A 218 -17.13 11.64 -30.51
CA ASP A 218 -16.44 10.81 -31.51
C ASP A 218 -15.63 9.66 -30.90
N HIS A 219 -15.15 9.84 -29.67
CA HIS A 219 -14.31 8.88 -28.96
C HIS A 219 -14.79 8.75 -27.52
N PRO A 220 -15.91 8.03 -27.28
CA PRO A 220 -16.49 7.94 -25.95
C PRO A 220 -15.59 7.14 -25.00
N PHE A 221 -15.56 7.56 -23.74
CA PHE A 221 -14.71 6.95 -22.72
C PHE A 221 -15.31 5.64 -22.24
N ARG A 222 -14.51 4.57 -22.26
CA ARG A 222 -14.93 3.23 -21.86
C ARG A 222 -14.71 3.04 -20.36
N LEU A 223 -15.76 2.59 -19.67
CA LEU A 223 -15.78 2.33 -18.24
C LEU A 223 -16.48 1.01 -17.96
N ILE A 224 -16.24 0.44 -16.79
CA ILE A 224 -17.02 -0.67 -16.25
C ILE A 224 -18.16 -0.07 -15.44
N ASP A 225 -19.39 -0.45 -15.76
CA ASP A 225 -20.53 -0.25 -14.88
C ASP A 225 -20.54 -1.39 -13.83
N VAL A 226 -20.25 -1.06 -12.57
CA VAL A 226 -20.14 -2.07 -11.51
C VAL A 226 -21.50 -2.55 -11.00
N VAL A 227 -22.59 -1.88 -11.37
CA VAL A 227 -23.96 -2.28 -11.03
C VAL A 227 -24.49 -3.25 -12.07
N ASP A 228 -24.37 -2.88 -13.34
CA ASP A 228 -24.80 -3.72 -14.46
C ASP A 228 -23.76 -4.80 -14.83
N GLU A 229 -22.54 -4.71 -14.27
CA GLU A 229 -21.42 -5.62 -14.50
C GLU A 229 -21.12 -5.79 -16.00
N CYS A 230 -20.91 -4.68 -16.70
CA CYS A 230 -20.60 -4.63 -18.13
C CYS A 230 -19.78 -3.39 -18.52
N LEU A 231 -19.23 -3.38 -19.73
CA LEU A 231 -18.59 -2.22 -20.32
C LEU A 231 -19.64 -1.24 -20.84
N VAL A 232 -19.39 0.05 -20.59
CA VAL A 232 -20.23 1.16 -21.06
C VAL A 232 -19.36 2.27 -21.64
N LEU A 233 -19.92 2.99 -22.61
CA LEU A 233 -19.30 4.14 -23.24
C LEU A 233 -19.92 5.43 -22.68
N LYS A 234 -19.08 6.41 -22.33
CA LYS A 234 -19.49 7.70 -21.76
C LYS A 234 -18.89 8.86 -22.57
N SER A 235 -19.78 9.64 -23.19
CA SER A 235 -19.41 10.89 -23.88
C SER A 235 -19.54 12.13 -23.00
N SER A 236 -20.17 12.00 -21.82
CA SER A 236 -20.30 13.07 -20.83
C SER A 236 -19.53 12.75 -19.55
N ARG A 237 -18.97 13.78 -18.92
CA ARG A 237 -18.25 13.67 -17.64
C ARG A 237 -19.10 12.94 -16.60
N CYS A 238 -18.47 11.98 -15.91
CA CYS A 238 -19.07 11.24 -14.80
C CYS A 238 -18.01 10.96 -13.73
N GLU A 239 -18.46 10.65 -12.51
CA GLU A 239 -17.58 10.21 -11.43
C GLU A 239 -17.24 8.73 -11.63
N TYR A 240 -15.95 8.39 -11.55
CA TYR A 240 -15.45 7.02 -11.64
C TYR A 240 -14.22 6.82 -10.76
N ALA A 241 -14.05 5.59 -10.28
CA ALA A 241 -12.81 5.16 -9.65
C ALA A 241 -11.85 4.62 -10.73
N ALA A 242 -10.54 4.77 -10.54
CA ALA A 242 -9.54 4.11 -11.39
C ALA A 242 -8.79 3.05 -10.59
N LEU A 243 -8.43 1.93 -11.22
CA LEU A 243 -7.60 0.90 -10.59
C LEU A 243 -6.15 1.03 -11.04
N SER A 244 -5.23 1.05 -10.07
CA SER A 244 -3.78 0.95 -10.28
C SER A 244 -3.28 -0.32 -9.61
N TYR A 245 -2.76 -1.27 -10.40
CA TYR A 245 -2.39 -2.62 -9.94
C TYR A 245 -1.30 -3.25 -10.81
N VAL A 246 -0.78 -4.39 -10.37
CA VAL A 246 0.21 -5.16 -11.12
C VAL A 246 -0.48 -6.29 -11.86
N TRP A 247 -0.23 -6.47 -13.15
CA TRP A 247 -0.77 -7.61 -13.89
C TRP A 247 -0.07 -8.92 -13.50
N GLY A 248 1.26 -8.87 -13.31
CA GLY A 248 2.08 -10.03 -13.02
C GLY A 248 2.38 -10.88 -14.26
N ARG A 249 2.90 -12.10 -14.05
CA ARG A 249 3.19 -13.08 -15.11
C ARG A 249 2.09 -14.15 -15.19
N ILE A 250 0.85 -13.70 -15.30
CA ILE A 250 -0.32 -14.59 -15.38
C ILE A 250 -0.80 -14.71 -16.84
N PRO A 251 -1.35 -15.86 -17.26
CA PRO A 251 -1.88 -16.02 -18.60
C PRO A 251 -3.02 -15.05 -18.91
N THR A 252 -3.03 -14.49 -20.11
CA THR A 252 -4.07 -13.56 -20.58
C THR A 252 -4.75 -14.14 -21.82
N LEU A 253 -5.92 -13.63 -22.22
CA LEU A 253 -6.59 -14.15 -23.43
C LEU A 253 -5.72 -14.06 -24.69
N LEU A 254 -4.87 -13.04 -24.79
CA LEU A 254 -3.92 -12.89 -25.90
C LEU A 254 -2.68 -13.77 -25.76
N SER A 255 -2.37 -14.21 -24.53
CA SER A 255 -1.23 -15.06 -24.20
C SER A 255 -1.64 -16.14 -23.18
N PRO A 256 -2.42 -17.17 -23.61
CA PRO A 256 -3.17 -18.05 -22.70
C PRO A 256 -2.31 -19.11 -21.98
N GLY A 257 -0.99 -19.07 -22.15
CA GLY A 257 -0.06 -20.01 -21.53
C GLY A 257 -0.22 -21.46 -22.01
N ASN A 258 0.75 -22.30 -21.64
CA ASN A 258 0.79 -23.71 -22.05
C ASN A 258 -0.04 -24.63 -21.16
N ASN A 259 -0.48 -24.15 -20.00
CA ASN A 259 -1.23 -24.96 -19.04
C ASN A 259 -2.73 -24.96 -19.40
N GLU A 260 -3.23 -26.05 -19.98
CA GLU A 260 -4.64 -26.18 -20.40
C GLU A 260 -5.64 -26.12 -19.25
N LYS A 261 -5.21 -26.35 -18.00
CA LYS A 261 -6.09 -26.26 -16.83
C LYS A 261 -6.28 -24.83 -16.33
N GLU A 262 -5.40 -23.91 -16.72
CA GLU A 262 -5.45 -22.53 -16.28
C GLU A 262 -6.37 -21.72 -17.19
N ILE A 263 -7.29 -20.98 -16.59
CA ILE A 263 -8.17 -20.06 -17.33
C ILE A 263 -7.48 -18.69 -17.36
N PRO A 264 -7.14 -18.16 -18.55
CA PRO A 264 -6.47 -16.89 -18.69
C PRO A 264 -7.37 -15.72 -18.25
N ILE A 265 -6.75 -14.62 -17.84
CA ILE A 265 -7.48 -13.42 -17.51
C ILE A 265 -8.09 -12.77 -18.76
N LEU A 266 -9.30 -12.24 -18.60
CA LEU A 266 -10.03 -11.52 -19.62
C LEU A 266 -9.29 -10.23 -19.95
N LEU A 267 -9.01 -10.05 -21.24
CA LEU A 267 -8.62 -8.78 -21.85
C LEU A 267 -9.72 -8.38 -22.82
N THR A 268 -10.07 -7.10 -22.88
CA THR A 268 -10.98 -6.62 -23.91
C THR A 268 -10.27 -6.65 -25.26
N THR A 269 -10.91 -7.28 -26.25
CA THR A 269 -10.43 -7.38 -27.64
C THR A 269 -11.53 -6.93 -28.59
N ARG A 270 -11.18 -6.65 -29.86
CA ARG A 270 -12.18 -6.31 -30.89
C ARG A 270 -13.28 -7.37 -31.02
N GLU A 271 -12.92 -8.63 -30.84
CA GLU A 271 -13.85 -9.76 -30.91
C GLU A 271 -14.83 -9.79 -29.73
N ASN A 272 -14.35 -9.49 -28.50
CA ASN A 272 -15.16 -9.70 -27.29
C ASN A 272 -15.81 -8.42 -26.74
N VAL A 273 -15.44 -7.23 -27.21
CA VAL A 273 -15.94 -5.95 -26.68
C VAL A 273 -17.47 -5.85 -26.69
N SER A 274 -18.12 -6.34 -27.75
CA SER A 274 -19.59 -6.37 -27.85
C SER A 274 -20.22 -7.27 -26.79
N ARG A 275 -19.61 -8.43 -26.51
CA ARG A 275 -20.04 -9.34 -25.44
C ARG A 275 -19.83 -8.71 -24.07
N CYS A 276 -18.67 -8.11 -23.84
CA CYS A 276 -18.33 -7.44 -22.57
C CYS A 276 -19.21 -6.22 -22.31
N SER A 277 -19.90 -5.68 -23.32
CA SER A 277 -20.85 -4.57 -23.18
C SER A 277 -22.28 -5.03 -22.84
N ALA A 278 -22.56 -6.33 -22.90
CA ALA A 278 -23.86 -6.86 -22.52
C ALA A 278 -24.03 -6.84 -20.99
N PRO A 279 -25.23 -6.51 -20.45
CA PRO A 279 -25.49 -6.55 -19.02
C PRO A 279 -25.12 -7.91 -18.40
N ARG A 280 -24.49 -7.88 -17.22
CA ARG A 280 -24.01 -9.05 -16.46
C ARG A 280 -22.96 -9.90 -17.15
N SER A 281 -22.38 -9.44 -18.26
CA SER A 281 -21.30 -10.14 -18.98
C SER A 281 -20.00 -10.26 -18.18
N LEU A 282 -19.77 -9.33 -17.24
CA LEU A 282 -18.63 -9.33 -16.32
C LEU A 282 -18.97 -9.95 -14.96
N SER A 283 -20.16 -10.53 -14.80
CA SER A 283 -20.57 -11.13 -13.53
C SER A 283 -19.82 -12.43 -13.23
N GLN A 284 -19.58 -12.72 -11.95
CA GLN A 284 -18.96 -13.99 -11.53
C GLN A 284 -19.80 -15.22 -11.88
N ALA A 285 -21.11 -15.06 -12.08
CA ALA A 285 -22.02 -16.13 -12.47
C ALA A 285 -21.84 -16.58 -13.93
N GLN A 286 -21.11 -15.82 -14.76
CA GLN A 286 -20.90 -16.18 -16.15
C GLN A 286 -19.96 -17.38 -16.29
N PRO A 287 -20.26 -18.33 -17.19
CA PRO A 287 -19.37 -19.45 -17.45
C PRO A 287 -18.06 -18.93 -18.06
N VAL A 288 -16.95 -19.30 -17.44
CA VAL A 288 -15.60 -18.96 -17.92
C VAL A 288 -14.95 -20.16 -18.59
N SER A 289 -14.19 -19.89 -19.63
CA SER A 289 -13.45 -20.88 -20.42
C SER A 289 -12.13 -20.27 -20.90
N ARG A 290 -11.25 -21.08 -21.49
CA ARG A 290 -10.00 -20.59 -22.08
C ARG A 290 -10.20 -19.55 -23.18
N THR A 291 -11.34 -19.57 -23.87
CA THR A 291 -11.66 -18.63 -24.96
C THR A 291 -12.38 -17.38 -24.46
N THR A 292 -13.14 -17.51 -23.37
CA THR A 292 -13.92 -16.39 -22.82
C THR A 292 -13.13 -15.58 -21.79
N GLY A 293 -12.19 -16.22 -21.09
CA GLY A 293 -11.37 -15.63 -20.05
C GLY A 293 -12.14 -15.43 -18.74
N ARG A 294 -11.42 -15.12 -17.67
CA ARG A 294 -12.00 -14.80 -16.36
C ARG A 294 -11.59 -13.41 -15.90
N ILE A 295 -12.42 -12.75 -15.11
CA ILE A 295 -12.02 -11.50 -14.47
C ILE A 295 -11.04 -11.81 -13.34
N PRO A 296 -9.88 -11.13 -13.28
CA PRO A 296 -8.92 -11.35 -12.21
C PRO A 296 -9.47 -10.88 -10.85
N ARG A 297 -9.02 -11.50 -9.76
CA ARG A 297 -9.52 -11.22 -8.40
C ARG A 297 -9.35 -9.75 -8.00
N THR A 298 -8.22 -9.12 -8.31
CA THR A 298 -7.97 -7.70 -8.00
C THR A 298 -8.99 -6.79 -8.67
N VAL A 299 -9.38 -7.09 -9.92
CA VAL A 299 -10.42 -6.32 -10.63
C VAL A 299 -11.80 -6.56 -10.04
N ARG A 300 -12.12 -7.80 -9.63
CA ARG A 300 -13.39 -8.11 -8.96
C ARG A 300 -13.53 -7.38 -7.63
N ASP A 301 -12.49 -7.42 -6.81
CA ASP A 301 -12.46 -6.70 -5.54
C ASP A 301 -12.52 -5.18 -5.77
N ALA A 302 -11.94 -4.66 -6.85
CA ALA A 302 -12.07 -3.25 -7.22
C ALA A 302 -13.49 -2.87 -7.64
N MET A 303 -14.20 -3.73 -8.39
CA MET A 303 -15.62 -3.53 -8.71
C MET A 303 -16.47 -3.50 -7.44
N GLU A 304 -16.20 -4.42 -6.51
CA GLU A 304 -16.88 -4.47 -5.21
C GLU A 304 -16.62 -3.22 -4.38
N MET A 305 -15.36 -2.84 -4.21
CA MET A 305 -14.94 -1.62 -3.51
C MET A 305 -15.62 -0.38 -4.10
N THR A 306 -15.61 -0.25 -5.43
CA THR A 306 -16.25 0.87 -6.14
C THR A 306 -17.74 0.96 -5.81
N ARG A 307 -18.44 -0.19 -5.79
CA ARG A 307 -19.85 -0.25 -5.42
C ARG A 307 -20.07 0.14 -3.97
N GLN A 308 -19.24 -0.36 -3.05
CA GLN A 308 -19.34 -0.12 -1.62
C GLN A 308 -19.11 1.36 -1.26
N ILE A 309 -18.16 2.04 -1.91
CA ILE A 309 -17.92 3.48 -1.69
C ILE A 309 -18.98 4.38 -2.36
N GLY A 310 -20.01 3.81 -2.97
CA GLY A 310 -21.14 4.55 -3.55
C GLY A 310 -20.89 5.05 -4.98
N MET A 311 -19.92 4.47 -5.70
CA MET A 311 -19.62 4.82 -7.08
C MET A 311 -20.13 3.75 -8.06
N ARG A 312 -20.52 4.17 -9.27
CA ARG A 312 -21.07 3.28 -10.30
C ARG A 312 -20.03 2.85 -11.34
N TYR A 313 -19.04 3.69 -11.61
CA TYR A 313 -18.11 3.46 -12.71
C TYR A 313 -16.70 3.21 -12.21
N LEU A 314 -16.03 2.22 -12.83
CA LEU A 314 -14.64 1.86 -12.57
C LEU A 314 -13.87 1.83 -13.89
N TRP A 315 -12.66 2.38 -13.91
CA TRP A 315 -11.73 2.24 -15.01
C TRP A 315 -10.63 1.22 -14.67
N VAL A 316 -10.39 0.29 -15.59
CA VAL A 316 -9.34 -0.73 -15.51
C VAL A 316 -8.74 -0.92 -16.89
N ASP A 317 -7.43 -0.74 -17.01
CA ASP A 317 -6.67 -0.85 -18.26
C ASP A 317 -6.98 -2.11 -19.10
N THR A 318 -7.00 -3.30 -18.51
CA THR A 318 -7.22 -4.58 -19.19
C THR A 318 -8.60 -4.70 -19.83
N LEU A 319 -9.60 -3.97 -19.32
CA LEU A 319 -11.00 -4.07 -19.75
C LEU A 319 -11.48 -2.81 -20.48
N CYS A 320 -10.96 -1.64 -20.11
CA CYS A 320 -11.35 -0.35 -20.67
C CYS A 320 -10.54 0.03 -21.91
N ILE A 321 -9.50 -0.73 -22.26
CA ILE A 321 -8.71 -0.57 -23.49
C ILE A 321 -8.87 -1.83 -24.34
N ILE A 322 -9.08 -1.67 -25.66
CA ILE A 322 -9.07 -2.80 -26.59
C ILE A 322 -7.60 -3.17 -26.87
N GLN A 323 -7.16 -4.29 -26.31
CA GLN A 323 -5.74 -4.66 -26.23
C GLN A 323 -5.12 -5.06 -27.57
N ASP A 324 -5.93 -5.54 -28.52
CA ASP A 324 -5.55 -5.91 -29.88
C ASP A 324 -5.84 -4.81 -30.91
N ASP A 325 -6.15 -3.59 -30.45
CA ASP A 325 -6.37 -2.41 -31.28
C ASP A 325 -5.28 -1.36 -31.08
N PRO A 326 -4.30 -1.24 -31.99
CA PRO A 326 -3.22 -0.27 -31.88
C PRO A 326 -3.69 1.18 -31.82
N GLU A 327 -4.79 1.54 -32.50
CA GLU A 327 -5.31 2.91 -32.53
C GLU A 327 -6.00 3.26 -31.22
N ASP A 328 -6.89 2.40 -30.70
CA ASP A 328 -7.53 2.59 -29.39
C ASP A 328 -6.48 2.64 -28.27
N LYS A 329 -5.49 1.75 -28.35
CA LYS A 329 -4.40 1.67 -27.37
C LYS A 329 -3.52 2.91 -27.38
N ALA A 330 -3.07 3.38 -28.56
CA ALA A 330 -2.26 4.60 -28.65
C ALA A 330 -3.01 5.80 -28.10
N ARG A 331 -4.27 5.99 -28.51
CA ARG A 331 -5.13 7.08 -28.04
C ARG A 331 -5.32 7.08 -26.52
N ILE A 332 -5.64 5.94 -25.91
CA ILE A 332 -5.80 5.88 -24.45
C ILE A 332 -4.47 6.06 -23.72
N ILE A 333 -3.36 5.54 -24.27
CA ILE A 333 -2.01 5.74 -23.70
C ILE A 333 -1.67 7.24 -23.64
N GLU A 334 -1.92 7.99 -24.71
CA GLU A 334 -1.74 9.44 -24.75
C GLU A 334 -2.63 10.16 -23.71
N GLN A 335 -3.82 9.62 -23.46
CA GLN A 335 -4.78 10.14 -22.46
C GLN A 335 -4.60 9.57 -21.04
N MET A 336 -3.58 8.73 -20.77
CA MET A 336 -3.41 8.10 -19.45
C MET A 336 -3.29 9.12 -18.32
N ALA A 337 -2.68 10.28 -18.59
CA ALA A 337 -2.62 11.38 -17.63
C ALA A 337 -4.04 11.80 -17.20
N ASP A 338 -4.94 11.97 -18.16
CA ASP A 338 -6.29 12.46 -17.93
C ASP A 338 -7.19 11.42 -17.28
N VAL A 339 -6.97 10.14 -17.56
CA VAL A 339 -7.68 9.03 -16.90
C VAL A 339 -7.49 9.06 -15.39
N TYR A 340 -6.27 9.28 -14.89
CA TYR A 340 -6.01 9.31 -13.45
C TYR A 340 -6.27 10.70 -12.84
N ASP A 341 -6.03 11.78 -13.59
CA ASP A 341 -6.30 13.16 -13.16
C ASP A 341 -7.82 13.43 -13.00
N ASN A 342 -8.67 12.81 -13.81
CA ASN A 342 -10.13 12.97 -13.74
C ASN A 342 -10.83 11.93 -12.84
N ALA A 343 -10.12 10.89 -12.40
CA ALA A 343 -10.69 9.90 -11.49
C ALA A 343 -11.06 10.57 -10.16
N THR A 344 -12.23 10.24 -9.61
CA THR A 344 -12.64 10.73 -8.28
C THR A 344 -11.67 10.21 -7.23
N VAL A 345 -11.27 8.94 -7.36
CA VAL A 345 -10.29 8.26 -6.52
C VAL A 345 -9.60 7.14 -7.30
N THR A 346 -8.32 6.95 -7.06
CA THR A 346 -7.54 5.83 -7.58
C THR A 346 -7.36 4.78 -6.50
N LEU A 347 -7.86 3.57 -6.75
CA LEU A 347 -7.65 2.39 -5.93
C LEU A 347 -6.27 1.82 -6.24
N VAL A 348 -5.35 1.85 -5.28
CA VAL A 348 -3.98 1.35 -5.44
C VAL A 348 -3.84 0.00 -4.75
N ALA A 349 -3.69 -1.06 -5.54
CA ALA A 349 -3.47 -2.42 -5.06
C ALA A 349 -2.01 -2.61 -4.61
N ALA A 350 -1.68 -2.16 -3.40
CA ALA A 350 -0.31 -2.17 -2.87
C ALA A 350 0.08 -3.49 -2.18
N ALA A 351 -0.86 -4.37 -1.88
CA ALA A 351 -0.61 -5.67 -1.24
C ALA A 351 -0.24 -6.81 -2.20
N GLY A 352 -0.62 -6.70 -3.48
CA GLY A 352 -0.52 -7.80 -4.44
C GLY A 352 0.71 -7.76 -5.34
N SER A 353 1.11 -8.94 -5.84
CA SER A 353 2.18 -9.11 -6.83
C SER A 353 1.69 -9.27 -8.28
N ASP A 354 0.39 -9.49 -8.47
CA ASP A 354 -0.25 -9.80 -9.76
C ASP A 354 -1.76 -9.50 -9.73
N ALA A 355 -2.44 -9.72 -10.85
CA ALA A 355 -3.86 -9.38 -10.98
C ALA A 355 -4.78 -10.27 -10.14
N ASP A 356 -4.32 -11.41 -9.63
CA ASP A 356 -5.14 -12.34 -8.85
C ASP A 356 -4.88 -12.32 -7.35
N ALA A 357 -3.98 -11.45 -6.88
CA ALA A 357 -3.77 -11.22 -5.47
C ALA A 357 -5.05 -10.78 -4.72
N GLY A 358 -5.94 -10.03 -5.39
CA GLY A 358 -7.10 -9.40 -4.76
C GLY A 358 -6.76 -8.04 -4.13
N LEU A 359 -7.77 -7.39 -3.56
CA LEU A 359 -7.57 -6.17 -2.77
C LEU A 359 -7.67 -6.49 -1.27
N SER A 360 -6.58 -6.19 -0.56
CA SER A 360 -6.48 -6.36 0.89
C SER A 360 -7.59 -5.60 1.61
N GLY A 361 -8.35 -6.30 2.46
CA GLY A 361 -9.47 -5.75 3.22
C GLY A 361 -10.84 -5.80 2.53
N ILE A 362 -10.90 -5.98 1.20
CA ILE A 362 -12.12 -6.41 0.51
C ILE A 362 -12.21 -7.93 0.56
N SER A 363 -11.14 -8.56 0.06
CA SER A 363 -10.74 -9.87 0.50
C SER A 363 -10.16 -9.79 1.92
N PRO A 364 -10.45 -10.75 2.82
CA PRO A 364 -9.87 -10.73 4.16
C PRO A 364 -8.36 -10.54 4.12
N ARG A 365 -7.84 -9.60 4.92
CA ARG A 365 -6.40 -9.34 5.02
C ARG A 365 -5.67 -10.62 5.42
N THR A 366 -4.50 -10.84 4.83
CA THR A 366 -3.61 -11.94 5.22
C THR A 366 -2.84 -11.63 6.50
N GLY A 367 -2.63 -10.34 6.80
CA GLY A 367 -2.02 -9.87 8.05
C GLY A 367 -2.94 -9.97 9.26
N GLN A 368 -2.38 -9.79 10.45
CA GLN A 368 -3.18 -9.78 11.70
C GLN A 368 -3.90 -8.45 11.89
N PRO A 369 -5.19 -8.45 12.27
CA PRO A 369 -5.91 -7.27 12.73
C PRO A 369 -5.13 -6.54 13.84
N LEU A 370 -5.19 -5.21 13.86
CA LEU A 370 -4.72 -4.47 15.03
C LEU A 370 -5.76 -4.61 16.15
N SER A 371 -5.53 -5.54 17.08
CA SER A 371 -6.21 -5.56 18.36
C SER A 371 -5.24 -5.07 19.44
N PRO A 372 -5.55 -3.98 20.16
CA PRO A 372 -4.76 -3.54 21.30
C PRO A 372 -4.62 -4.66 22.35
N ALA A 373 -3.41 -4.87 22.85
CA ALA A 373 -3.16 -5.75 23.98
C ALA A 373 -3.53 -5.03 25.27
N GLN A 374 -4.57 -5.50 25.95
CA GLN A 374 -4.98 -4.97 27.25
C GLN A 374 -4.11 -5.58 28.34
N ILE A 375 -3.39 -4.74 29.08
CA ILE A 375 -2.49 -5.14 30.16
C ILE A 375 -2.95 -4.43 31.42
N THR A 376 -3.45 -5.19 32.39
CA THR A 376 -3.81 -4.62 33.69
C THR A 376 -2.64 -4.72 34.64
N ASN A 377 -2.16 -3.58 35.14
CA ASN A 377 -1.16 -3.55 36.18
C ASN A 377 -1.79 -4.00 37.50
N SER A 378 -1.37 -5.15 38.01
CA SER A 378 -1.89 -5.73 39.25
C SER A 378 -1.66 -4.85 40.49
N THR A 379 -0.70 -3.92 40.44
CA THR A 379 -0.32 -3.06 41.58
C THR A 379 -1.09 -1.75 41.58
N SER A 380 -1.21 -1.07 40.44
CA SER A 380 -1.93 0.21 40.32
C SER A 380 -3.41 0.04 39.97
N GLY A 381 -3.81 -1.11 39.42
CA GLY A 381 -5.13 -1.34 38.84
C GLY A 381 -5.33 -0.66 37.49
N THR A 382 -4.32 0.04 36.97
CA THR A 382 -4.37 0.72 35.67
C THR A 382 -4.40 -0.30 34.53
N THR A 383 -5.33 -0.16 33.59
CA THR A 383 -5.33 -0.91 32.34
C THR A 383 -4.63 -0.11 31.25
N LEU A 384 -3.56 -0.68 30.68
CA LEU A 384 -2.82 -0.15 29.54
C LEU A 384 -3.33 -0.84 28.27
N ASN A 385 -3.71 -0.07 27.27
CA ASN A 385 -4.01 -0.60 25.94
C ASN A 385 -2.77 -0.38 25.06
N LEU A 386 -2.01 -1.43 24.78
CA LEU A 386 -0.77 -1.33 24.03
C LEU A 386 -0.92 -1.88 22.62
N SER A 387 -0.35 -1.18 21.63
CA SER A 387 -0.34 -1.64 20.25
C SER A 387 1.00 -1.42 19.59
N LEU A 388 1.34 -2.27 18.63
CA LEU A 388 2.44 -2.00 17.72
C LEU A 388 2.10 -0.84 16.80
N CYS A 389 3.09 0.01 16.55
CA CYS A 389 3.02 1.00 15.48
C CYS A 389 3.05 0.27 14.13
N LEU A 390 2.02 0.47 13.32
CA LEU A 390 2.00 -0.09 11.98
C LEU A 390 2.95 0.66 11.04
N PRO A 391 3.46 0.00 9.99
CA PRO A 391 4.27 0.66 8.96
C PRO A 391 3.56 1.89 8.40
N SER A 392 4.36 2.88 8.04
CA SER A 392 3.89 4.08 7.36
C SER A 392 3.54 3.79 5.90
N LEU A 393 2.82 4.72 5.25
CA LEU A 393 2.48 4.56 3.84
C LEU A 393 3.72 4.43 2.95
N CYS A 394 4.75 5.27 3.08
CA CYS A 394 5.96 5.12 2.25
C CYS A 394 6.70 3.81 2.56
N ASP A 395 6.64 3.28 3.78
CA ASP A 395 7.26 1.98 4.07
C ASP A 395 6.54 0.84 3.34
N GLU A 396 5.22 0.84 3.36
CA GLU A 396 4.38 -0.09 2.61
C GLU A 396 4.64 0.02 1.10
N ILE A 397 4.62 1.24 0.56
CA ILE A 397 4.82 1.49 -0.88
C ILE A 397 6.24 1.15 -1.32
N ARG A 398 7.27 1.39 -0.49
CA ARG A 398 8.65 0.98 -0.81
C ARG A 398 8.76 -0.53 -1.01
N ARG A 399 8.01 -1.32 -0.23
CA ARG A 399 8.03 -2.79 -0.27
C ARG A 399 7.09 -3.37 -1.34
N ALA A 400 6.05 -2.62 -1.73
CA ALA A 400 5.05 -3.07 -2.68
C ALA A 400 5.65 -3.38 -4.06
N THR A 401 5.34 -4.55 -4.62
CA THR A 401 5.65 -4.89 -6.01
C THR A 401 5.06 -3.85 -6.97
N TRP A 402 3.90 -3.30 -6.63
CA TRP A 402 3.24 -2.20 -7.34
C TRP A 402 4.17 -1.01 -7.61
N ASN A 403 4.99 -0.61 -6.64
CA ASN A 403 5.88 0.53 -6.79
C ASN A 403 7.11 0.25 -7.66
N THR A 404 7.34 -1.02 -8.03
CA THR A 404 8.42 -1.41 -8.94
C THR A 404 8.03 -1.24 -10.41
N ARG A 405 6.76 -1.01 -10.74
CA ARG A 405 6.28 -0.86 -12.12
C ARG A 405 6.47 0.58 -12.60
N GLY A 406 6.93 0.77 -13.84
CA GLY A 406 7.09 2.10 -14.43
C GLY A 406 5.76 2.86 -14.55
N TRP A 407 4.77 2.26 -15.22
CA TRP A 407 3.45 2.87 -15.46
C TRP A 407 2.77 3.38 -14.18
N THR A 408 2.89 2.66 -13.06
CA THR A 408 2.26 3.04 -11.79
C THR A 408 2.77 4.37 -11.22
N PHE A 409 3.92 4.87 -11.69
CA PHE A 409 4.44 6.18 -11.32
C PHE A 409 3.54 7.30 -11.82
N GLN A 410 3.15 7.24 -13.10
CA GLN A 410 2.26 8.21 -13.71
C GLN A 410 0.85 8.09 -13.10
N GLU A 411 0.36 6.86 -12.98
CA GLU A 411 -0.95 6.56 -12.40
C GLU A 411 -1.11 7.20 -11.01
N GLN A 412 -0.13 7.03 -10.12
CA GLN A 412 -0.15 7.61 -8.78
C GLN A 412 0.15 9.12 -8.76
N SER A 413 1.15 9.58 -9.50
CA SER A 413 1.59 10.98 -9.43
C SER A 413 0.55 11.95 -9.97
N LEU A 414 -0.29 11.50 -10.91
CA LEU A 414 -1.34 12.31 -11.54
C LEU A 414 -2.73 12.07 -10.97
N SER A 415 -2.89 11.18 -9.99
CA SER A 415 -4.17 10.99 -9.31
C SER A 415 -4.45 12.12 -8.33
N GLN A 416 -5.70 12.58 -8.19
CA GLN A 416 -6.07 13.56 -7.16
C GLN A 416 -6.12 12.98 -5.75
N ARG A 417 -6.57 11.72 -5.67
CA ARG A 417 -6.82 10.99 -4.42
C ARG A 417 -6.42 9.55 -4.65
N CYS A 418 -5.62 9.00 -3.77
CA CYS A 418 -5.23 7.60 -3.80
C CYS A 418 -5.73 6.91 -2.53
N LEU A 419 -6.41 5.78 -2.71
CA LEU A 419 -6.70 4.82 -1.65
C LEU A 419 -5.72 3.65 -1.78
N TYR A 420 -4.76 3.55 -0.87
CA TYR A 420 -3.75 2.49 -0.86
C TYR A 420 -4.23 1.32 -0.01
N LEU A 421 -4.51 0.20 -0.68
CA LEU A 421 -4.89 -1.06 -0.04
C LEU A 421 -3.60 -1.86 0.21
N THR A 422 -3.01 -1.68 1.40
CA THR A 422 -1.77 -2.36 1.81
C THR A 422 -2.08 -3.63 2.62
N PRO A 423 -1.09 -4.51 2.86
CA PRO A 423 -1.27 -5.68 3.72
C PRO A 423 -1.66 -5.32 5.16
N ALA A 424 -1.17 -4.18 5.67
CA ALA A 424 -1.34 -3.77 7.07
C ALA A 424 -2.65 -3.01 7.31
N GLU A 425 -2.92 -1.95 6.54
CA GLU A 425 -4.13 -1.13 6.70
C GLU A 425 -4.42 -0.30 5.44
N LEU A 426 -5.60 0.32 5.40
CA LEU A 426 -5.98 1.23 4.33
C LEU A 426 -5.41 2.65 4.59
N PHE A 427 -4.89 3.29 3.54
CA PHE A 427 -4.50 4.70 3.58
C PHE A 427 -5.26 5.50 2.53
N PHE A 428 -5.76 6.67 2.91
CA PHE A 428 -6.18 7.72 1.99
C PHE A 428 -5.08 8.77 1.90
N ASN A 429 -4.76 9.20 0.68
CA ASN A 429 -3.79 10.26 0.46
C ASN A 429 -4.26 11.19 -0.65
N CYS A 430 -4.16 12.49 -0.40
CA CYS A 430 -4.34 13.56 -1.39
C CYS A 430 -3.25 14.62 -1.18
N SER A 431 -3.26 15.69 -1.96
CA SER A 431 -2.27 16.76 -1.84
C SER A 431 -2.27 17.46 -0.48
N GLU A 432 -3.39 17.49 0.23
CA GLU A 432 -3.58 18.28 1.48
C GLU A 432 -3.64 17.40 2.74
N ALA A 433 -3.95 16.12 2.61
CA ALA A 433 -4.23 15.25 3.73
C ALA A 433 -3.83 13.79 3.47
N GLN A 434 -3.34 13.15 4.52
CA GLN A 434 -3.12 11.71 4.59
C GLN A 434 -3.87 11.17 5.81
N TRP A 435 -4.72 10.17 5.58
CA TRP A 435 -5.44 9.47 6.63
C TRP A 435 -5.18 7.97 6.52
N ARG A 436 -5.26 7.25 7.63
CA ARG A 436 -5.04 5.80 7.68
C ARG A 436 -6.02 5.13 8.63
N GLU A 437 -6.38 3.91 8.31
CA GLU A 437 -7.50 3.19 8.93
C GLU A 437 -7.35 3.03 10.44
N GLY A 438 -6.14 2.87 10.94
CA GLY A 438 -5.88 2.63 12.36
C GLY A 438 -6.01 3.86 13.25
N TYR A 439 -6.55 4.99 12.79
CA TYR A 439 -6.75 6.21 13.59
C TYR A 439 -8.15 6.81 13.40
N ASN A 440 -8.67 7.41 14.47
CA ASN A 440 -9.93 8.16 14.48
C ASN A 440 -9.65 9.65 14.30
N TYR A 441 -10.09 10.23 13.18
CA TYR A 441 -9.82 11.62 12.79
C TYR A 441 -10.93 12.61 13.21
N SER A 442 -11.64 12.38 14.32
CA SER A 442 -12.88 13.10 14.64
C SER A 442 -12.77 14.63 14.63
N GLU A 443 -13.88 15.31 14.29
CA GLU A 443 -13.94 16.77 14.17
C GLU A 443 -13.58 17.49 15.49
N GLU A 444 -13.88 16.89 16.65
CA GLU A 444 -13.58 17.50 17.96
C GLU A 444 -12.07 17.65 18.20
N ALA A 445 -11.23 16.79 17.61
CA ALA A 445 -9.77 16.90 17.76
C ALA A 445 -9.18 18.13 17.04
N ARG A 446 -9.92 18.71 16.07
CA ARG A 446 -9.41 19.80 15.20
C ARG A 446 -9.90 21.19 15.61
N SER A 447 -10.76 21.31 16.63
CA SER A 447 -11.43 22.56 16.99
C SER A 447 -10.52 23.63 17.60
N ASP A 448 -9.35 23.26 18.12
CA ASP A 448 -8.56 24.16 18.98
C ASP A 448 -7.46 24.93 18.24
N GLY A 449 -7.44 24.91 16.90
CA GLY A 449 -6.44 25.64 16.11
C GLY A 449 -5.00 25.12 16.29
N ILE A 450 -4.82 23.98 16.95
CA ILE A 450 -3.55 23.27 17.07
C ILE A 450 -3.35 22.45 15.80
N ALA A 451 -2.26 22.71 15.08
CA ALA A 451 -1.83 21.86 13.97
C ALA A 451 -1.38 20.50 14.53
N LEU A 452 -2.29 19.52 14.56
CA LEU A 452 -1.99 18.15 14.95
C LEU A 452 -1.00 17.53 13.96
N GLU A 453 0.27 17.41 14.36
CA GLU A 453 1.27 16.68 13.58
C GLU A 453 1.21 15.18 13.96
N ILE A 454 0.33 14.45 13.29
CA ILE A 454 0.19 13.00 13.51
C ILE A 454 1.41 12.32 12.89
N ARG A 455 2.25 11.72 13.74
CA ARG A 455 3.36 10.90 13.26
C ARG A 455 2.82 9.61 12.66
N THR A 456 2.81 9.54 11.32
CA THR A 456 2.27 8.41 10.56
C THR A 456 3.21 7.19 10.47
N GLY A 457 4.24 7.09 11.31
CA GLY A 457 5.19 5.97 11.25
C GLY A 457 6.25 5.94 12.36
N PRO A 458 7.17 4.96 12.34
CA PRO A 458 8.18 4.78 13.39
C PRO A 458 9.34 5.82 13.38
N PRO A 459 10.23 5.90 14.40
CA PRO A 459 11.22 6.98 14.56
C PRO A 459 12.36 7.04 13.56
N TRP A 460 12.60 5.94 12.86
CA TRP A 460 13.56 5.95 11.75
C TRP A 460 13.01 6.66 10.52
N TRP A 461 11.69 6.90 10.46
CA TRP A 461 11.07 7.74 9.46
C TRP A 461 11.59 9.16 9.56
N ASN A 462 12.17 9.64 8.47
CA ASN A 462 12.59 11.02 8.36
C ASN A 462 12.14 11.52 6.99
N ARG A 463 11.39 12.63 6.95
CA ARG A 463 11.02 13.32 5.69
C ARG A 463 12.24 13.64 4.81
N ASN A 464 13.45 13.64 5.37
CA ASN A 464 14.72 13.91 4.70
C ASN A 464 15.49 12.65 4.30
N LEU A 465 14.94 11.44 4.45
CA LEU A 465 15.55 10.26 3.84
C LEU A 465 15.32 10.33 2.33
N ARG A 466 16.36 10.80 1.64
CA ARG A 466 16.51 11.01 0.20
C ARG A 466 16.28 9.74 -0.67
N LYS A 467 15.71 8.68 -0.12
CA LYS A 467 15.54 7.36 -0.75
C LYS A 467 14.14 6.75 -0.58
N ASP A 468 13.26 7.35 0.21
CA ASP A 468 11.93 6.80 0.42
C ASP A 468 10.96 7.39 -0.61
N PRO A 469 10.16 6.55 -1.28
CA PRO A 469 9.17 7.05 -2.21
C PRO A 469 8.21 7.94 -1.44
N ASP A 470 7.90 9.13 -1.94
CA ASP A 470 6.79 9.92 -1.40
C ASP A 470 5.56 9.63 -2.28
N PRO A 471 4.62 8.79 -1.81
CA PRO A 471 3.43 8.43 -2.56
C PRO A 471 2.36 9.53 -2.45
N THR A 472 2.70 10.74 -2.04
CA THR A 472 1.77 11.86 -2.09
C THR A 472 1.42 12.16 -3.55
N PRO A 473 0.13 12.16 -3.91
CA PRO A 473 -0.25 12.52 -5.25
C PRO A 473 0.21 13.96 -5.56
N TYR A 474 0.66 14.21 -6.79
CA TYR A 474 1.32 15.47 -7.22
C TYR A 474 2.58 15.84 -6.43
N HIS A 475 3.23 14.92 -5.71
CA HIS A 475 4.42 15.22 -4.91
C HIS A 475 5.48 16.04 -5.65
N TYR A 476 5.80 15.65 -6.89
CA TYR A 476 6.80 16.33 -7.72
C TYR A 476 6.23 17.53 -8.47
N LEU A 477 4.91 17.62 -8.56
CA LEU A 477 4.18 18.56 -9.38
C LEU A 477 3.78 19.84 -8.62
N GLY A 478 4.29 19.99 -7.40
CA GLY A 478 4.12 21.18 -6.57
C GLY A 478 2.74 21.26 -5.92
N HIS A 479 2.65 22.20 -4.98
CA HIS A 479 1.39 22.68 -4.41
C HIS A 479 0.98 23.95 -5.16
N GLY A 480 -0.29 24.33 -5.18
CA GLY A 480 -0.76 25.52 -5.91
C GLY A 480 -0.03 26.84 -5.56
N SER A 481 0.76 26.84 -4.47
CA SER A 481 1.64 27.93 -4.02
C SER A 481 3.14 27.77 -4.35
N GLN A 482 3.62 26.57 -4.68
CA GLN A 482 5.02 26.30 -5.06
C GLN A 482 5.10 25.90 -6.53
N GLY A 483 5.71 26.75 -7.36
CA GLY A 483 5.89 26.46 -8.78
C GLY A 483 6.76 25.22 -9.03
N LEU A 484 6.45 24.50 -10.11
CA LEU A 484 7.30 23.42 -10.63
C LEU A 484 8.72 23.94 -10.85
N ASN A 485 9.71 23.20 -10.38
CA ASN A 485 11.11 23.58 -10.51
C ASN A 485 11.96 22.37 -10.90
N SER A 486 13.21 22.65 -11.28
CA SER A 486 14.15 21.62 -11.71
C SER A 486 14.43 20.57 -10.63
N MET A 487 14.33 20.91 -9.34
CA MET A 487 14.50 19.97 -8.25
C MET A 487 13.36 18.95 -8.21
N GLY A 488 12.11 19.40 -8.39
CA GLY A 488 10.94 18.53 -8.51
C GLY A 488 11.08 17.55 -9.67
N TYR A 489 11.49 18.05 -10.84
CA TYR A 489 11.76 17.22 -12.01
C TYR A 489 12.88 16.20 -11.75
N GLN A 490 14.04 16.62 -11.24
CA GLN A 490 15.16 15.72 -10.94
C GLN A 490 14.76 14.62 -9.96
N LYS A 491 13.95 14.95 -8.94
CA LYS A 491 13.45 13.96 -7.98
C LYS A 491 12.46 12.99 -8.62
N ALA A 492 11.57 13.47 -9.49
CA ALA A 492 10.65 12.62 -10.25
C ALA A 492 11.43 11.63 -11.13
N VAL A 493 12.45 12.09 -11.85
CA VAL A 493 13.31 11.21 -12.65
C VAL A 493 14.05 10.20 -11.79
N GLN A 494 14.61 10.61 -10.65
CA GLN A 494 15.30 9.71 -9.70
C GLN A 494 14.41 8.57 -9.21
N ASP A 495 13.17 8.88 -8.84
CA ASP A 495 12.24 7.90 -8.31
C ASP A 495 11.60 7.05 -9.43
N TYR A 496 11.46 7.61 -10.63
CA TYR A 496 11.02 6.87 -11.81
C TYR A 496 12.09 5.90 -12.35
N SER A 497 13.37 6.32 -12.38
CA SER A 497 14.46 5.54 -12.98
C SER A 497 14.73 4.21 -12.27
N ARG A 498 14.27 4.05 -11.02
CA ARG A 498 14.36 2.82 -10.23
C ARG A 498 13.33 1.75 -10.62
N ARG A 499 12.35 2.11 -11.46
CA ARG A 499 11.21 1.25 -11.79
C ARG A 499 11.50 0.37 -13.01
N ASN A 500 10.91 -0.81 -12.98
CA ASN A 500 10.93 -1.82 -14.02
C ASN A 500 9.86 -1.57 -15.07
N LEU A 501 10.23 -1.74 -16.32
CA LEU A 501 9.33 -1.74 -17.46
C LEU A 501 9.33 -3.13 -18.11
N THR A 502 8.15 -3.61 -18.48
CA THR A 502 8.03 -4.84 -19.28
C THR A 502 8.67 -4.65 -20.64
N TYR A 503 8.41 -3.49 -21.25
CA TYR A 503 8.95 -3.07 -22.54
C TYR A 503 9.79 -1.81 -22.33
N GLN A 504 11.08 -1.87 -22.64
CA GLN A 504 12.02 -0.80 -22.33
C GLN A 504 11.70 0.50 -23.08
N GLN A 505 11.08 0.39 -24.26
CA GLN A 505 10.55 1.49 -25.08
C GLN A 505 9.49 2.35 -24.38
N ASP A 506 8.76 1.79 -23.42
CA ASP A 506 7.65 2.50 -22.75
C ASP A 506 8.13 3.62 -21.83
N ILE A 507 9.45 3.77 -21.64
CA ILE A 507 10.03 4.68 -20.65
C ILE A 507 9.59 6.14 -20.80
N LEU A 508 9.49 6.63 -22.03
CA LEU A 508 9.02 7.99 -22.26
C LEU A 508 7.50 8.07 -22.13
N SER A 509 6.77 7.15 -22.78
CA SER A 509 5.30 7.15 -22.75
C SER A 509 4.75 7.05 -21.32
N ALA A 510 5.37 6.23 -20.45
CA ALA A 510 4.98 6.06 -19.06
C ALA A 510 5.43 7.21 -18.12
N TYR A 511 6.06 8.25 -18.66
CA TYR A 511 6.43 9.49 -17.94
C TYR A 511 5.83 10.75 -18.61
N GLU A 512 5.29 10.62 -19.81
CA GLU A 512 4.81 11.73 -20.65
C GLU A 512 3.84 12.66 -19.93
N GLY A 513 2.87 12.09 -19.21
CA GLY A 513 1.90 12.88 -18.45
C GLY A 513 2.55 13.77 -17.38
N ILE A 514 3.63 13.30 -16.75
CA ILE A 514 4.38 14.06 -15.73
C ILE A 514 5.23 15.13 -16.43
N PHE A 515 5.88 14.78 -17.54
CA PHE A 515 6.66 15.70 -18.35
C PHE A 515 5.82 16.89 -18.86
N HIS A 516 4.62 16.64 -19.38
CA HIS A 516 3.73 17.70 -19.87
C HIS A 516 3.36 18.70 -18.77
N ARG A 517 3.18 18.24 -17.52
CA ARG A 517 2.93 19.14 -16.39
C ARG A 517 4.09 20.09 -16.16
N PHE A 518 5.34 19.61 -16.24
CA PHE A 518 6.50 20.49 -16.17
C PHE A 518 6.50 21.48 -17.34
N GLN A 519 6.22 21.06 -18.56
CA GLN A 519 6.32 21.92 -19.75
C GLN A 519 5.28 23.05 -19.82
N GLN A 520 4.08 22.84 -19.29
CA GLN A 520 2.94 23.78 -19.32
C GLN A 520 3.18 25.15 -18.69
N LEU A 521 4.15 25.27 -17.81
CA LEU A 521 4.46 26.52 -17.13
C LEU A 521 5.48 27.38 -17.89
N SER A 522 5.81 27.01 -19.14
CA SER A 522 6.73 27.74 -20.00
C SER A 522 6.04 28.39 -21.20
N ASN A 523 6.57 29.53 -21.64
CA ASN A 523 6.23 30.14 -22.94
C ASN A 523 7.02 29.49 -24.10
N ALA A 524 7.63 28.33 -23.90
CA ALA A 524 8.47 27.67 -24.90
C ALA A 524 7.61 26.87 -25.90
N PRO A 525 8.15 26.54 -27.09
CA PRO A 525 7.44 25.71 -28.07
C PRO A 525 6.99 24.37 -27.47
N GLU A 526 5.81 23.91 -27.89
CA GLU A 526 5.22 22.61 -27.54
C GLU A 526 6.01 21.48 -28.21
N LEU A 527 7.19 21.17 -27.68
CA LEU A 527 7.96 20.00 -28.08
C LEU A 527 7.50 18.78 -27.29
N SER A 528 7.29 17.65 -27.94
CA SER A 528 6.90 16.42 -27.24
C SER A 528 8.01 15.91 -26.31
N ILE A 529 7.66 14.98 -25.43
CA ILE A 529 8.66 14.27 -24.61
C ILE A 529 9.71 13.57 -25.49
N ARG A 530 9.32 13.12 -26.70
CA ARG A 530 10.21 12.45 -27.67
C ARG A 530 11.15 13.43 -28.35
N ASP A 531 10.69 14.63 -28.67
CA ASP A 531 11.54 15.67 -29.29
C ASP A 531 12.63 16.14 -28.33
N THR A 532 12.27 16.31 -27.06
CA THR A 532 13.17 16.79 -26.01
C THR A 532 13.96 15.69 -25.33
N GLN A 533 13.65 14.43 -25.64
CA GLN A 533 14.23 13.25 -25.00
C GLN A 533 14.11 13.36 -23.48
N SER A 534 12.89 13.66 -23.02
CA SER A 534 12.46 13.85 -21.62
C SER A 534 13.00 15.07 -20.86
N ILE A 535 13.82 15.93 -21.47
CA ILE A 535 14.41 17.08 -20.78
C ILE A 535 13.53 18.33 -20.95
N PRO A 536 12.94 18.90 -19.87
CA PRO A 536 12.09 20.08 -20.00
C PRO A 536 12.90 21.30 -20.47
N THR A 537 12.47 21.91 -21.57
CA THR A 537 13.19 23.01 -22.25
C THR A 537 13.39 24.23 -21.34
N GLN A 538 12.38 24.56 -20.54
CA GLN A 538 12.35 25.72 -19.65
C GLN A 538 13.50 25.79 -18.63
N PHE A 539 14.03 24.64 -18.21
CA PHE A 539 15.17 24.56 -17.30
C PHE A 539 16.18 23.49 -17.76
N MET A 540 16.35 23.34 -19.08
CA MET A 540 17.16 22.28 -19.71
C MET A 540 18.53 22.11 -19.05
N HIS A 541 19.27 23.20 -18.83
CA HIS A 541 20.59 23.18 -18.20
C HIS A 541 20.59 22.60 -16.77
N LEU A 542 19.49 22.76 -16.02
CA LEU A 542 19.31 22.16 -14.69
C LEU A 542 18.73 20.75 -14.79
N ALA A 543 17.82 20.49 -15.72
CA ALA A 543 17.25 19.15 -15.93
C ALA A 543 18.31 18.13 -16.35
N LEU A 544 19.34 18.55 -17.10
CA LEU A 544 20.50 17.72 -17.44
C LEU A 544 21.35 17.29 -16.24
N LEU A 545 21.17 17.93 -15.07
CA LEU A 545 21.87 17.55 -13.83
C LEU A 545 21.16 16.42 -13.07
N TRP A 546 20.18 15.76 -13.69
CA TRP A 546 19.56 14.57 -13.12
C TRP A 546 20.62 13.47 -12.92
N PHE A 547 20.36 12.59 -11.96
CA PHE A 547 21.16 11.39 -11.71
C PHE A 547 20.22 10.26 -11.31
N PRO A 548 20.55 9.00 -11.57
CA PRO A 548 19.66 7.89 -11.24
C PRO A 548 19.55 7.70 -9.72
N GLY A 549 18.38 7.26 -9.26
CA GLY A 549 18.12 7.04 -7.85
C GLY A 549 18.93 5.90 -7.22
N ASP A 550 19.32 4.89 -8.01
CA ASP A 550 20.18 3.75 -7.65
C ASP A 550 21.09 3.38 -8.83
N GLY A 551 21.75 2.22 -8.81
CA GLY A 551 22.54 1.76 -9.95
C GLY A 551 21.64 1.52 -11.17
N CYS A 552 21.85 2.28 -12.24
CA CYS A 552 21.14 2.10 -13.50
C CYS A 552 22.04 1.43 -14.54
N GLU A 553 21.44 0.53 -15.32
CA GLU A 553 22.06 -0.07 -16.49
C GLU A 553 21.56 0.62 -17.76
N ARG A 554 22.41 0.66 -18.79
CA ARG A 554 22.00 1.18 -20.10
C ARG A 554 20.90 0.29 -20.68
N ARG A 555 19.76 0.87 -21.04
CA ARG A 555 18.67 0.13 -21.69
C ARG A 555 19.10 -0.36 -23.06
N LEU A 556 18.82 -1.64 -23.33
CA LEU A 556 18.94 -2.23 -24.65
C LEU A 556 17.61 -2.04 -25.36
N VAL A 557 17.64 -1.35 -26.50
CA VAL A 557 16.45 -0.93 -27.24
C VAL A 557 16.60 -1.47 -28.66
N GLU A 558 15.49 -1.89 -29.26
CA GLU A 558 15.48 -2.30 -30.67
C GLU A 558 15.86 -1.12 -31.59
N GLU A 559 16.39 -1.41 -32.78
CA GLU A 559 16.96 -0.38 -33.68
C GLU A 559 15.99 0.74 -34.10
N SER A 560 14.68 0.51 -33.96
CA SER A 560 13.61 1.42 -34.36
C SER A 560 13.48 2.66 -33.46
N GLU A 561 13.92 2.59 -32.20
CA GLU A 561 13.78 3.70 -31.26
C GLU A 561 15.15 4.16 -30.75
N LYS A 562 15.46 5.44 -30.97
CA LYS A 562 16.75 6.03 -30.65
C LYS A 562 16.60 7.00 -29.50
N PHE A 563 17.32 6.73 -28.41
CA PHE A 563 17.42 7.64 -27.27
C PHE A 563 18.69 8.47 -27.33
N ALA A 564 18.58 9.76 -26.99
CA ALA A 564 19.75 10.60 -26.87
C ALA A 564 20.63 10.18 -25.68
N THR A 565 21.95 10.37 -25.81
CA THR A 565 22.92 9.95 -24.79
C THR A 565 22.82 10.73 -23.48
N TRP A 566 22.13 11.86 -23.48
CA TRP A 566 21.85 12.71 -22.31
C TRP A 566 20.47 12.46 -21.69
N SER A 567 19.64 11.59 -22.30
CA SER A 567 18.41 11.09 -21.69
C SER A 567 18.72 10.13 -20.55
N TRP A 568 17.73 9.91 -19.69
CA TRP A 568 17.75 8.90 -18.63
C TRP A 568 17.21 7.55 -19.07
#